data_AF-A0AAX1I7V8-F1
#
_entry.id   AF-A0AAX1I7V8-F1
#
_cell.length_a   1.000
_cell.length_b   1.000
_cell.length_c   1.000
_cell.angle_alpha   90.00
_cell.angle_beta   90.00
_cell.angle_gamma   90.00
#
_symmetry.space_group_name_H-M   'P 1'
#
loop_
_entity.id
_entity.type
_entity.pdbx_description
1 polymer ?
#
loop_
_entity_poly.entity_id
_entity_poly.type
_entity_poly.pdbx_seq_one_letter_code
_entity_poly.pdbx_strand_id
1 'polypeptide(L)'
;MNLLRVLPATLLCLPLIACGGTSSTPDTTVGKSVADATSGIGQTVKEAMDDARKDITQGNIKISADKQPRAEITPDGHLLIDGKDVPANETQRQRLLEYRGHVVAIAMDGMDVGLAGAKLGASAAGEALKGIFSGDSEGIEKRINAEAEKIEAQAKRICNRMPAMLASQQALARELPAFKPYATMDQSDVDDCGKDTVVQR
;
A
#
# COMPACT_ATOMS: atom_id res chain seq x y z
N MET A 1 -52.92 -24.17 -6.36
CA MET A 1 -54.32 -23.98 -6.77
C MET A 1 -54.73 -22.55 -6.48
N ASN A 2 -55.11 -21.82 -7.52
CA ASN A 2 -56.02 -20.66 -7.57
C ASN A 2 -55.66 -19.37 -6.79
N LEU A 3 -55.87 -18.15 -7.30
CA LEU A 3 -56.17 -17.62 -8.64
C LEU A 3 -56.04 -16.08 -8.57
N LEU A 4 -55.60 -15.47 -9.67
CA LEU A 4 -55.79 -14.09 -10.15
C LEU A 4 -56.65 -13.06 -9.36
N ARG A 5 -56.12 -11.83 -9.23
CA ARG A 5 -56.82 -10.53 -9.33
C ARG A 5 -55.77 -9.40 -9.48
N VAL A 6 -55.44 -8.96 -10.70
CA VAL A 6 -55.90 -7.76 -11.45
C VAL A 6 -55.67 -6.41 -10.73
N LEU A 7 -54.92 -5.53 -11.43
CA LEU A 7 -54.43 -4.16 -11.18
C LEU A 7 -55.47 -3.08 -10.78
N PRO A 8 -55.03 -1.92 -10.22
CA PRO A 8 -54.69 -0.70 -11.02
C PRO A 8 -53.34 -0.08 -10.58
N ALA A 9 -52.38 0.18 -11.48
CA ALA A 9 -52.24 1.39 -12.30
C ALA A 9 -52.15 2.71 -11.49
N THR A 10 -50.94 3.02 -11.00
CA THR A 10 -50.55 4.39 -10.62
C THR A 10 -49.35 4.84 -11.45
N LEU A 11 -49.70 5.58 -12.51
CA LEU A 11 -48.83 6.48 -13.25
C LEU A 11 -48.32 7.57 -12.29
N LEU A 12 -47.00 7.78 -12.25
CA LEU A 12 -46.42 9.01 -11.69
C LEU A 12 -45.42 9.56 -12.71
N CYS A 13 -45.98 10.17 -13.76
CA CYS A 13 -45.29 11.17 -14.56
C CYS A 13 -45.19 12.46 -13.73
N LEU A 14 -43.97 12.97 -13.52
CA LEU A 14 -43.75 14.38 -13.23
C LEU A 14 -42.56 14.91 -14.05
N PRO A 15 -42.56 16.21 -14.37
CA PRO A 15 -42.28 16.70 -15.71
C PRO A 15 -40.83 17.15 -15.93
N LEU A 16 -40.39 16.97 -17.18
CA LEU A 16 -39.39 17.83 -17.81
C LEU A 16 -39.97 19.25 -17.90
N ILE A 17 -39.44 20.18 -17.11
CA ILE A 17 -39.46 21.62 -17.42
C ILE A 17 -38.01 22.07 -17.60
N ALA A 18 -37.80 22.68 -18.75
CA ALA A 18 -36.54 23.06 -19.34
C ALA A 18 -35.88 24.29 -18.68
N CYS A 19 -34.58 24.38 -18.97
CA CYS A 19 -33.66 25.51 -18.93
C CYS A 19 -34.26 26.92 -18.79
N GLY A 20 -33.70 27.68 -17.84
CA GLY A 20 -33.67 29.13 -17.85
C GLY A 20 -32.59 29.64 -16.90
N GLY A 21 -31.48 30.15 -17.42
CA GLY A 21 -30.46 30.82 -16.61
C GLY A 21 -29.04 30.75 -17.17
N THR A 22 -28.80 31.36 -18.33
CA THR A 22 -27.44 31.76 -18.73
C THR A 22 -26.97 32.91 -17.83
N SER A 23 -26.01 32.63 -16.95
CA SER A 23 -25.14 33.62 -16.31
C SER A 23 -23.84 32.91 -15.94
N SER A 24 -23.01 32.66 -16.94
CA SER A 24 -21.67 32.12 -16.76
C SER A 24 -20.76 33.19 -16.16
N THR A 25 -20.70 33.24 -14.84
CA THR A 25 -19.51 33.70 -14.11
C THR A 25 -18.78 32.45 -13.60
N PRO A 26 -17.46 32.30 -13.82
CA PRO A 26 -16.71 31.23 -13.21
C PRO A 26 -16.71 31.47 -11.71
N ASP A 27 -17.59 30.76 -11.00
CA ASP A 27 -17.74 30.93 -9.57
C ASP A 27 -16.55 30.25 -8.86
N THR A 28 -15.57 31.08 -8.52
CA THR A 28 -14.35 30.72 -7.75
C THR A 28 -14.66 30.00 -6.43
N THR A 29 -15.92 30.00 -5.98
CA THR A 29 -16.39 29.32 -4.76
C THR A 29 -16.46 27.80 -4.89
N VAL A 30 -16.78 27.24 -6.07
CA VAL A 30 -16.76 25.78 -6.30
C VAL A 30 -15.32 25.26 -6.35
N GLY A 31 -14.40 26.02 -6.95
CA GLY A 31 -12.97 25.69 -6.94
C GLY A 31 -12.37 25.73 -5.53
N LYS A 32 -12.84 26.65 -4.68
CA LYS A 32 -12.38 26.80 -3.29
C LYS A 32 -12.93 25.70 -2.37
N SER A 33 -14.20 25.31 -2.51
CA SER A 33 -14.79 24.22 -1.73
C SER A 33 -14.24 22.84 -2.09
N VAL A 34 -13.94 22.60 -3.37
CA VAL A 34 -13.25 21.38 -3.82
C VAL A 34 -11.79 21.37 -3.36
N ALA A 35 -11.08 22.50 -3.42
CA ALA A 35 -9.72 22.63 -2.90
C ALA A 35 -9.65 22.38 -1.38
N ASP A 36 -10.56 22.96 -0.60
CA ASP A 36 -10.64 22.75 0.85
C ASP A 36 -11.01 21.29 1.21
N ALA A 37 -11.91 20.66 0.45
CA ALA A 37 -12.23 19.23 0.62
C ALA A 37 -11.06 18.30 0.26
N THR A 38 -10.30 18.62 -0.79
CA THR A 38 -9.08 17.86 -1.17
C THR A 38 -7.91 18.09 -0.21
N SER A 39 -7.82 19.27 0.41
CA SER A 39 -6.80 19.59 1.42
C SER A 39 -6.96 18.73 2.67
N GLY A 40 -8.20 18.55 3.15
CA GLY A 40 -8.51 17.66 4.28
C GLY A 40 -8.13 16.20 4.02
N ILE A 41 -8.41 15.68 2.81
CA ILE A 41 -8.05 14.30 2.44
C ILE A 41 -6.54 14.11 2.40
N GLY A 42 -5.79 15.06 1.82
CA GLY A 42 -4.33 15.00 1.76
C GLY A 42 -3.68 15.00 3.16
N GLN A 43 -4.25 15.78 4.08
CA GLN A 43 -3.79 15.82 5.46
C GLN A 43 -4.11 14.52 6.22
N THR A 44 -5.33 13.98 6.11
CA THR A 44 -5.68 12.70 6.74
C THR A 44 -4.82 11.54 6.23
N VAL A 45 -4.52 11.49 4.93
CA VAL A 45 -3.60 10.49 4.37
C VAL A 45 -2.20 10.63 4.97
N LYS A 46 -1.71 11.87 5.13
CA LYS A 46 -0.40 12.12 5.75
C LYS A 46 -0.37 11.64 7.21
N GLU A 47 -1.38 11.99 7.99
CA GLU A 47 -1.51 11.57 9.39
C GLU A 47 -1.54 10.05 9.51
N ALA A 48 -2.34 9.37 8.69
CA ALA A 48 -2.38 7.90 8.67
C ALA A 48 -1.04 7.26 8.30
N MET A 49 -0.26 7.89 7.41
CA MET A 49 1.07 7.41 7.03
C MET A 49 2.09 7.64 8.15
N ASP A 50 2.02 8.78 8.84
CA ASP A 50 2.87 9.09 9.99
C ASP A 50 2.57 8.12 11.16
N ASP A 51 1.29 7.83 11.41
CA ASP A 51 0.88 6.82 12.41
C ASP A 51 1.34 5.42 12.02
N ALA A 52 1.17 5.01 10.76
CA ALA A 52 1.66 3.70 10.31
C ALA A 52 3.18 3.57 10.40
N ARG A 53 3.95 4.64 10.12
CA ARG A 53 5.41 4.66 10.31
C ARG A 53 5.78 4.53 11.79
N LYS A 54 5.04 5.20 12.67
CA LYS A 54 5.20 5.08 14.12
C LYS A 54 4.91 3.64 14.57
N ASP A 55 3.84 3.03 14.11
CA ASP A 55 3.46 1.66 14.47
C ASP A 55 4.50 0.64 13.99
N ILE A 56 5.08 0.82 12.80
CA ILE A 56 6.16 -0.06 12.30
C ILE A 56 7.42 0.05 13.16
N THR A 57 7.80 1.28 13.51
CA THR A 57 9.05 1.52 14.26
C THR A 57 8.93 1.15 15.73
N GLN A 58 7.78 1.41 16.34
CA GLN A 58 7.51 1.22 17.78
C GLN A 58 6.83 -0.11 18.11
N GLY A 59 6.18 -0.76 17.14
CA GLY A 59 5.51 -2.04 17.33
C GLY A 59 6.43 -3.23 17.08
N ASN A 60 6.02 -4.41 17.53
CA ASN A 60 6.72 -5.64 17.19
C ASN A 60 6.58 -5.93 15.69
N ILE A 61 7.69 -6.28 15.02
CA ILE A 61 7.60 -6.86 13.68
C ILE A 61 7.12 -8.29 13.84
N LYS A 62 6.22 -8.70 12.96
CA LYS A 62 5.62 -10.03 13.06
C LYS A 62 6.08 -10.90 11.90
N ILE A 63 6.50 -12.11 12.21
CA ILE A 63 7.14 -13.04 11.29
C ILE A 63 6.32 -14.33 11.28
N SER A 64 6.01 -14.82 10.08
CA SER A 64 5.29 -16.07 9.88
C SER A 64 6.17 -17.03 9.11
N ALA A 65 6.02 -18.31 9.43
CA ALA A 65 6.55 -19.42 8.65
C ALA A 65 5.56 -20.57 8.65
N ASP A 66 5.63 -21.40 7.61
CA ASP A 66 4.69 -22.49 7.42
C ASP A 66 4.69 -23.47 8.59
N LYS A 67 3.50 -23.74 9.13
CA LYS A 67 3.27 -24.65 10.27
C LYS A 67 4.03 -24.26 11.53
N GLN A 68 4.48 -23.01 11.64
CA GLN A 68 5.09 -22.46 12.85
C GLN A 68 4.09 -21.56 13.58
N PRO A 69 4.18 -21.45 14.91
CA PRO A 69 3.47 -20.42 15.65
C PRO A 69 3.91 -19.02 15.18
N ARG A 70 3.16 -17.98 15.56
CA ARG A 70 3.54 -16.60 15.24
C ARG A 70 4.84 -16.24 15.96
N ALA A 71 5.82 -15.72 15.24
CA ALA A 71 6.98 -15.08 15.82
C ALA A 71 6.86 -13.55 15.75
N GLU A 72 7.48 -12.88 16.70
CA GLU A 72 7.58 -11.43 16.74
C GLU A 72 8.98 -11.01 17.17
N ILE A 73 9.50 -9.91 16.62
CA ILE A 73 10.72 -9.27 17.12
C ILE A 73 10.36 -7.88 17.64
N THR A 74 10.59 -7.66 18.92
CA THR A 74 10.27 -6.39 19.60
C THR A 74 11.20 -5.25 19.15
N PRO A 75 10.84 -3.98 19.40
CA PRO A 75 11.71 -2.83 19.11
C PRO A 75 13.06 -2.88 19.82
N ASP A 76 13.11 -3.51 20.98
CA ASP A 76 14.32 -3.67 21.76
C ASP A 76 15.08 -4.97 21.44
N GLY A 77 14.61 -5.80 20.53
CA GLY A 77 15.39 -6.94 20.01
C GLY A 77 15.17 -8.26 20.75
N HIS A 78 13.99 -8.45 21.34
CA HIS A 78 13.55 -9.73 21.88
C HIS A 78 12.81 -10.53 20.82
N LEU A 79 13.08 -11.83 20.76
CA LEU A 79 12.30 -12.77 19.95
C LEU A 79 11.18 -13.34 20.80
N LEU A 80 9.93 -13.14 20.36
CA LEU A 80 8.77 -13.79 20.94
C LEU A 80 8.27 -14.87 19.99
N ILE A 81 7.98 -16.06 20.50
CA ILE A 81 7.32 -17.14 19.75
C ILE A 81 6.07 -17.54 20.52
N ASP A 82 4.91 -17.49 19.86
CA ASP A 82 3.60 -17.72 20.52
C ASP A 82 3.42 -16.79 21.74
N GLY A 83 3.90 -15.54 21.62
CA GLY A 83 3.89 -14.54 22.69
C GLY A 83 4.88 -14.78 23.83
N LYS A 84 5.72 -15.83 23.76
CA LYS A 84 6.69 -16.18 24.80
C LYS A 84 8.09 -15.73 24.42
N ASP A 85 8.78 -15.06 25.35
CA ASP A 85 10.16 -14.62 25.16
C ASP A 85 11.10 -15.82 24.99
N VAL A 86 11.93 -15.74 23.95
CA VAL A 86 13.00 -16.69 23.68
C VAL A 86 14.30 -16.11 24.23
N PRO A 87 14.97 -16.79 25.18
CA PRO A 87 16.23 -16.32 25.73
C PRO A 87 17.27 -16.06 24.64
N ALA A 88 17.82 -14.85 24.64
CA ALA A 88 18.89 -14.42 23.76
C ALA A 88 19.99 -13.74 24.57
N ASN A 89 21.25 -14.00 24.21
CA ASN A 89 22.39 -13.23 24.71
C ASN A 89 22.54 -11.91 23.93
N GLU A 90 23.48 -11.06 24.35
CA GLU A 90 23.66 -9.74 23.73
C GLU A 90 24.01 -9.84 22.22
N THR A 91 24.84 -10.79 21.81
CA THR A 91 25.18 -10.98 20.39
C THR A 91 23.92 -11.35 19.58
N GLN A 92 23.11 -12.27 20.08
CA GLN A 92 21.85 -12.67 19.44
C GLN A 92 20.83 -11.51 19.41
N ARG A 93 20.79 -10.70 20.47
CA ARG A 93 19.96 -9.48 20.54
C ARG A 93 20.36 -8.47 19.46
N GLN A 94 21.65 -8.26 19.23
CA GLN A 94 22.14 -7.41 18.15
C GLN A 94 21.75 -7.96 16.77
N ARG A 95 21.79 -9.29 16.56
CA ARG A 95 21.29 -9.91 15.31
C ARG A 95 19.79 -9.72 15.09
N LEU A 96 19.00 -9.83 16.16
CA LEU A 96 17.55 -9.58 16.10
C LEU A 96 17.27 -8.12 15.71
N LEU A 97 18.01 -7.17 16.28
CA LEU A 97 17.90 -5.75 15.93
C LEU A 97 18.34 -5.46 14.49
N GLU A 98 19.43 -6.07 14.03
CA GLU A 98 19.93 -5.95 12.66
C GLU A 98 18.88 -6.45 11.65
N TYR A 99 18.39 -7.68 11.83
CA TYR A 99 17.35 -8.25 10.99
C TYR A 99 16.05 -7.42 11.02
N ARG A 100 15.62 -6.99 12.21
CA ARG A 100 14.47 -6.09 12.35
C ARG A 100 14.68 -4.78 11.58
N GLY A 101 15.86 -4.19 11.64
CA GLY A 101 16.19 -2.96 10.92
C GLY A 101 15.97 -3.11 9.41
N HIS A 102 16.37 -4.24 8.84
CA HIS A 102 16.11 -4.55 7.43
C HIS A 102 14.61 -4.69 7.12
N VAL A 103 13.85 -5.42 7.95
CA VAL A 103 12.39 -5.56 7.79
C VAL A 103 11.70 -4.20 7.83
N VAL A 104 12.03 -3.36 8.81
CA VAL A 104 11.47 -2.01 8.97
C VAL A 104 11.79 -1.15 7.76
N ALA A 105 13.03 -1.16 7.28
CA ALA A 105 13.42 -0.37 6.13
C ALA A 105 12.68 -0.78 4.84
N ILE A 106 12.50 -2.08 4.62
CA ILE A 106 11.70 -2.60 3.49
C ILE A 106 10.23 -2.18 3.63
N ALA A 107 9.66 -2.30 4.83
CA ALA A 107 8.28 -1.91 5.09
C ALA A 107 8.05 -0.40 4.83
N MET A 108 8.98 0.45 5.26
CA MET A 108 8.90 1.90 5.01
C MET A 108 9.01 2.25 3.52
N ASP A 109 9.95 1.64 2.79
CA ASP A 109 10.04 1.84 1.34
C ASP A 109 8.76 1.33 0.63
N GLY A 110 8.21 0.20 1.08
CA GLY A 110 6.95 -0.35 0.58
C GLY A 110 5.74 0.57 0.81
N MET A 111 5.66 1.23 1.97
CA MET A 111 4.64 2.24 2.24
C MET A 111 4.74 3.43 1.29
N ASP A 112 5.95 3.93 1.05
CA ASP A 112 6.17 5.09 0.17
C ASP A 112 5.78 4.77 -1.27
N VAL A 113 6.16 3.59 -1.76
CA VAL A 113 5.75 3.08 -3.08
C VAL A 113 4.23 2.91 -3.15
N GLY A 114 3.61 2.33 -2.11
CA GLY A 114 2.16 2.14 -2.05
C GLY A 114 1.39 3.47 -2.08
N LEU A 115 1.86 4.48 -1.35
CA LEU A 115 1.28 5.82 -1.37
C LEU A 115 1.43 6.48 -2.74
N ALA A 116 2.59 6.36 -3.38
CA ALA A 116 2.81 6.88 -4.72
C ALA A 116 1.91 6.18 -5.76
N GLY A 117 1.79 4.86 -5.68
CA GLY A 117 0.89 4.06 -6.52
C GLY A 117 -0.58 4.43 -6.35
N ALA A 118 -1.04 4.62 -5.12
CA ALA A 118 -2.41 5.05 -4.83
C ALA A 118 -2.70 6.46 -5.40
N LYS A 119 -1.76 7.39 -5.27
CA LYS A 119 -1.87 8.74 -5.87
C LYS A 119 -1.93 8.67 -7.39
N LEU A 120 -1.08 7.86 -8.01
CA LEU A 120 -1.11 7.66 -9.46
C LEU A 120 -2.46 7.08 -9.91
N GLY A 121 -2.97 6.05 -9.24
CA GLY A 121 -4.27 5.45 -9.56
C GLY A 121 -5.43 6.43 -9.44
N ALA A 122 -5.45 7.25 -8.38
CA ALA A 122 -6.47 8.29 -8.21
C ALA A 122 -6.39 9.37 -9.31
N SER A 123 -5.18 9.82 -9.66
CA SER A 123 -4.95 10.75 -10.77
C SER A 123 -5.38 10.15 -12.11
N ALA A 124 -5.03 8.89 -12.37
CA ALA A 124 -5.40 8.19 -13.60
C ALA A 124 -6.92 8.06 -13.75
N ALA A 125 -7.64 7.72 -12.68
CA ALA A 125 -9.10 7.68 -12.69
C ALA A 125 -9.72 9.07 -12.97
N GLY A 126 -9.19 10.11 -12.32
CA GLY A 126 -9.62 11.49 -12.54
C GLY A 126 -9.34 11.98 -13.97
N GLU A 127 -8.18 11.63 -14.53
CA GLU A 127 -7.82 11.94 -15.91
C GLU A 127 -8.66 11.15 -16.91
N ALA A 128 -8.94 9.87 -16.68
CA ALA A 128 -9.83 9.08 -17.54
C ALA A 128 -11.24 9.69 -17.65
N LEU A 129 -11.81 10.13 -16.52
CA LEU A 129 -13.08 10.86 -16.52
C LEU A 129 -12.99 12.16 -17.34
N LYS A 130 -11.91 12.94 -17.17
CA LYS A 130 -11.69 14.15 -17.98
C LYS A 130 -11.50 13.84 -19.47
N GLY A 131 -10.79 12.78 -19.81
CA GLY A 131 -10.52 12.34 -21.18
C GLY A 131 -11.78 12.01 -21.97
N ILE A 132 -12.81 11.46 -21.31
CA ILE A 132 -14.14 11.24 -21.92
C ILE A 132 -14.76 12.58 -22.37
N PHE A 133 -14.54 13.66 -21.61
CA PHE A 133 -15.09 14.98 -21.94
C PHE A 133 -14.16 15.81 -22.84
N SER A 134 -12.84 15.64 -22.76
CA SER A 134 -11.86 16.48 -23.47
C SER A 134 -11.32 15.87 -24.77
N GLY A 135 -11.37 14.55 -24.94
CA GLY A 135 -10.79 13.83 -26.08
C GLY A 135 -9.26 13.69 -26.08
N ASP A 136 -8.55 14.16 -25.05
CA ASP A 136 -7.07 14.12 -24.95
C ASP A 136 -6.56 12.87 -24.21
N SER A 137 -6.76 11.69 -24.78
CA SER A 137 -6.34 10.43 -24.15
C SER A 137 -4.83 10.18 -24.22
N GLU A 138 -4.16 10.54 -25.32
CA GLU A 138 -2.73 10.26 -25.53
C GLU A 138 -1.82 11.06 -24.59
N GLY A 139 -2.16 12.33 -24.30
CA GLY A 139 -1.40 13.14 -23.36
C GLY A 139 -1.50 12.62 -21.93
N ILE A 140 -2.68 12.12 -21.54
CA ILE A 140 -2.95 11.48 -20.25
C ILE A 140 -2.10 10.22 -20.08
N GLU A 141 -2.12 9.33 -21.07
CA GLU A 141 -1.38 8.08 -21.02
C GLU A 141 0.13 8.30 -20.86
N LYS A 142 0.72 9.23 -21.62
CA LYS A 142 2.15 9.56 -21.51
C LYS A 142 2.54 10.04 -20.10
N ARG A 143 1.70 10.86 -19.46
CA ARG A 143 1.96 11.35 -18.10
C ARG A 143 1.85 10.25 -17.06
N ILE A 144 0.84 9.39 -17.16
CA ILE A 144 0.64 8.25 -16.27
C ILE A 144 1.83 7.29 -16.36
N ASN A 145 2.25 6.94 -17.58
CA ASN A 145 3.39 6.04 -17.80
C ASN A 145 4.69 6.61 -17.23
N ALA A 146 4.96 7.90 -17.45
CA ALA A 146 6.16 8.55 -16.90
C ALA A 146 6.17 8.56 -15.35
N GLU A 147 5.01 8.68 -14.71
CA GLU A 147 4.92 8.61 -13.24
C GLU A 147 5.01 7.16 -12.75
N ALA A 148 4.43 6.20 -13.48
CA ALA A 148 4.56 4.77 -13.20
C ALA A 148 6.03 4.31 -13.23
N GLU A 149 6.81 4.73 -14.23
CA GLU A 149 8.25 4.43 -14.34
C GLU A 149 9.04 4.93 -13.12
N LYS A 150 8.69 6.11 -12.56
CA LYS A 150 9.32 6.61 -11.34
C LYS A 150 8.98 5.74 -10.13
N ILE A 151 7.73 5.33 -10.00
CA ILE A 151 7.27 4.45 -8.91
C ILE A 151 7.93 3.09 -9.03
N GLU A 152 8.07 2.53 -10.23
CA GLU A 152 8.80 1.30 -10.49
C GLU A 152 10.28 1.43 -10.08
N ALA A 153 10.94 2.54 -10.42
CA ALA A 153 12.31 2.80 -9.98
C ALA A 153 12.41 2.92 -8.44
N GLN A 154 11.40 3.47 -7.77
CA GLN A 154 11.33 3.48 -6.31
C GLN A 154 11.15 2.06 -5.74
N ALA A 155 10.27 1.25 -6.34
CA ALA A 155 10.04 -0.13 -5.95
C ALA A 155 11.30 -1.01 -6.10
N LYS A 156 12.10 -0.80 -7.16
CA LYS A 156 13.39 -1.49 -7.35
C LYS A 156 14.38 -1.25 -6.20
N ARG A 157 14.26 -0.14 -5.44
CA ARG A 157 15.11 0.05 -4.25
C ARG A 157 14.84 -0.96 -3.15
N ILE A 158 13.62 -1.50 -3.07
CA ILE A 158 13.29 -2.57 -2.12
C ILE A 158 14.12 -3.82 -2.45
N CYS A 159 14.23 -4.17 -3.73
CA CYS A 159 15.05 -5.28 -4.19
C CYS A 159 16.53 -5.10 -3.87
N ASN A 160 17.05 -3.87 -3.94
CA ASN A 160 18.44 -3.59 -3.55
C ASN A 160 18.74 -3.86 -2.07
N ARG A 161 17.72 -3.97 -1.20
CA ARG A 161 17.87 -4.31 0.22
C ARG A 161 17.87 -5.82 0.49
N MET A 162 17.35 -6.62 -0.44
CA MET A 162 17.18 -8.06 -0.28
C MET A 162 18.47 -8.82 0.04
N PRO A 163 19.64 -8.53 -0.58
CA PRO A 163 20.88 -9.22 -0.24
C PRO A 163 21.30 -9.06 1.23
N ALA A 164 21.19 -7.84 1.77
CA ALA A 164 21.54 -7.58 3.17
C ALA A 164 20.51 -8.19 4.13
N MET A 165 19.23 -8.15 3.76
CA MET A 165 18.17 -8.81 4.49
C MET A 165 18.41 -10.33 4.58
N LEU A 166 18.73 -10.98 3.46
CA LEU A 166 19.09 -12.41 3.44
C LEU A 166 20.29 -12.73 4.33
N ALA A 167 21.36 -11.94 4.20
CA ALA A 167 22.58 -12.14 4.98
C ALA A 167 22.32 -12.03 6.50
N SER A 168 21.53 -11.03 6.92
CA SER A 168 21.14 -10.85 8.32
C SER A 168 20.24 -11.99 8.82
N GLN A 169 19.30 -12.46 7.99
CA GLN A 169 18.45 -13.60 8.31
C GLN A 169 19.27 -14.88 8.53
N GLN A 170 20.22 -15.16 7.64
CA GLN A 170 21.10 -16.33 7.73
C GLN A 170 22.08 -16.24 8.91
N ALA A 171 22.57 -15.04 9.24
CA ALA A 171 23.37 -14.83 10.45
C ALA A 171 22.54 -15.12 11.71
N LEU A 172 21.34 -14.56 11.81
CA LEU A 172 20.44 -14.78 12.93
C LEU A 172 20.04 -16.26 13.07
N ALA A 173 19.73 -16.95 11.97
CA ALA A 173 19.37 -18.37 11.98
C ALA A 173 20.52 -19.30 12.42
N ARG A 174 21.78 -18.89 12.19
CA ARG A 174 22.97 -19.62 12.65
C ARG A 174 23.19 -19.45 14.16
N GLU A 175 22.95 -18.25 14.67
CA GLU A 175 23.24 -17.90 16.07
C GLU A 175 22.08 -18.20 17.02
N LEU A 176 20.82 -18.19 16.54
CA LEU A 176 19.63 -18.40 17.36
C LEU A 176 18.76 -19.55 16.79
N PRO A 177 18.94 -20.80 17.26
CA PRO A 177 18.25 -21.97 16.70
C PRO A 177 16.72 -21.87 16.68
N ALA A 178 16.12 -21.20 17.66
CA ALA A 178 14.68 -20.97 17.73
C ALA A 178 14.14 -20.12 16.56
N PHE A 179 14.98 -19.27 15.97
CA PHE A 179 14.62 -18.46 14.81
C PHE A 179 14.73 -19.22 13.48
N LYS A 180 15.50 -20.31 13.43
CA LYS A 180 15.80 -21.04 12.18
C LYS A 180 14.55 -21.43 11.35
N PRO A 181 13.42 -21.86 11.94
CA PRO A 181 12.22 -22.17 11.15
C PRO A 181 11.58 -20.96 10.46
N TYR A 182 11.91 -19.74 10.89
CA TYR A 182 11.41 -18.49 10.33
C TYR A 182 12.34 -17.86 9.29
N ALA A 183 13.54 -18.42 9.13
CA ALA A 183 14.50 -18.01 8.13
C ALA A 183 14.20 -18.67 6.78
N THR A 184 13.10 -18.26 6.16
CA THR A 184 12.56 -18.88 4.94
C THR A 184 13.08 -18.24 3.66
N MET A 185 13.81 -17.13 3.75
CA MET A 185 14.31 -16.42 2.58
C MET A 185 15.54 -17.14 2.03
N ASP A 186 15.63 -17.24 0.71
CA ASP A 186 16.77 -17.81 0.03
C ASP A 186 17.31 -16.91 -1.09
N GLN A 187 18.32 -17.38 -1.81
CA GLN A 187 18.96 -16.60 -2.87
C GLN A 187 18.01 -16.34 -4.05
N SER A 188 17.04 -17.24 -4.31
CA SER A 188 16.07 -17.03 -5.39
C SER A 188 15.17 -15.83 -5.11
N ASP A 189 14.80 -15.56 -3.86
CA ASP A 189 14.04 -14.35 -3.51
C ASP A 189 14.79 -13.06 -3.83
N VAL A 190 16.12 -13.08 -3.69
CA VAL A 190 16.98 -11.95 -4.07
C VAL A 190 17.06 -11.83 -5.57
N ASP A 191 17.32 -12.95 -6.24
CA ASP A 191 17.55 -12.99 -7.69
C ASP A 191 16.27 -12.67 -8.47
N ASP A 192 15.10 -13.08 -7.97
CA ASP A 192 13.80 -12.89 -8.62
C ASP A 192 13.16 -11.53 -8.30
N CYS A 193 13.65 -10.82 -7.28
CA CYS A 193 13.11 -9.51 -6.93
C CYS A 193 13.29 -8.50 -8.08
N GLY A 194 12.18 -7.91 -8.52
CA GLY A 194 12.19 -6.88 -9.56
C GLY A 194 12.41 -7.44 -10.97
N LYS A 195 12.36 -8.77 -11.15
CA LYS A 195 12.14 -9.35 -12.46
C LYS A 195 10.69 -9.13 -12.86
N ASP A 196 10.48 -8.64 -14.08
CA ASP A 196 9.16 -8.53 -14.68
C ASP A 196 8.62 -9.92 -15.02
N THR A 197 8.10 -10.65 -14.03
CA THR A 197 7.08 -11.67 -14.31
C THR A 197 5.80 -10.92 -14.61
N VAL A 198 5.75 -10.29 -15.79
CA VAL A 198 4.51 -9.79 -16.36
C VAL A 198 3.58 -10.99 -16.43
N VAL A 199 2.59 -11.05 -15.54
CA VAL A 199 1.41 -11.86 -15.79
C VAL A 199 0.79 -11.20 -17.01
N GLN A 200 1.12 -11.69 -18.20
CA GLN A 200 0.34 -11.40 -19.39
C GLN A 200 -1.07 -11.86 -19.07
N ARG A 201 -1.96 -10.90 -18.86
CA ARG A 201 -3.38 -11.11 -18.60
C ARG A 201 -4.16 -10.43 -19.70
#